data_AF-A0A933BX02-F1
#
_entry.id   AF-A0A933BX02-F1
#
_cell.length_a   1.000
_cell.length_b   1.000
_cell.length_c   1.000
_cell.angle_alpha   90.00
_cell.angle_beta   90.00
_cell.angle_gamma   90.00
#
_symmetry.space_group_name_H-M   'P 1'
#
loop_
_entity.id
_entity.type
_entity.pdbx_description
1 polymer ?
#
loop_
_entity_poly.entity_id
_entity_poly.type
_entity_poly.pdbx_seq_one_letter_code
_entity_poly.pdbx_strand_id
1 'polypeptide(L)' 'LPDTTGPELARRIRDRGAHLPILFMSGYTETVLGEAALDPEAEFLETPFTPQTLIRKVRELLGEPLA' A
#
# COMPACT_ATOMS: atom_id res chain seq x y z
N LEU A 1 9.43 -8.41 -4.04
CA LEU A 1 10.63 -8.53 -3.18
C LEU A 1 11.28 -9.86 -3.52
N PRO A 2 12.59 -10.05 -3.38
CA PRO A 2 13.24 -11.30 -3.81
C PRO A 2 12.62 -12.55 -3.16
N ASP A 3 12.14 -12.45 -1.91
CA ASP A 3 11.65 -13.61 -1.14
C ASP A 3 10.15 -13.57 -0.78
N THR A 4 9.44 -12.50 -1.12
CA THR A 4 8.02 -12.33 -0.70
C THR A 4 7.25 -11.36 -1.59
N THR A 5 5.92 -11.39 -1.49
CA THR A 5 5.01 -10.46 -2.16
C THR A 5 4.62 -9.31 -1.21
N GLY A 6 4.18 -8.19 -1.77
CA GLY A 6 3.65 -7.07 -0.97
C GLY A 6 2.49 -7.51 -0.05
N PRO A 7 1.45 -8.19 -0.58
CA PRO A 7 0.33 -8.67 0.24
C PRO A 7 0.74 -9.63 1.35
N GLU A 8 1.67 -10.55 1.09
CA GLU A 8 2.18 -11.47 2.10
C GLU A 8 2.90 -10.74 3.24
N LEU A 9 3.70 -9.72 2.90
CA LEU A 9 4.36 -8.88 3.90
C LEU A 9 3.34 -8.08 4.73
N ALA A 10 2.34 -7.49 4.09
CA ALA A 10 1.27 -6.76 4.78
C ALA A 10 0.53 -7.65 5.78
N ARG A 11 0.12 -8.86 5.35
CA ARG A 11 -0.50 -9.86 6.23
C ARG A 11 0.36 -10.16 7.45
N ARG A 12 1.66 -10.42 7.26
CA ARG A 12 2.59 -10.68 8.37
C ARG A 12 2.74 -9.50 9.34
N ILE A 13 2.63 -8.26 8.85
CA ILE A 13 2.64 -7.05 9.69
C ILE A 13 1.36 -7.00 10.54
N ARG A 14 0.19 -7.27 9.95
CA ARG A 14 -1.10 -7.34 10.64
C ARG A 14 -1.15 -8.45 11.69
N ASP A 15 -0.67 -9.65 11.34
CA ASP A 15 -0.61 -10.80 12.27
C ASP A 15 0.26 -10.53 13.51
N ARG A 16 1.21 -9.59 13.41
CA ARG A 16 2.02 -9.12 14.55
C ARG A 16 1.34 -8.03 15.38
N GLY A 17 0.10 -7.67 15.06
CA GLY A 17 -0.69 -6.65 15.76
C GLY A 17 -0.34 -5.20 15.39
N ALA A 18 0.45 -4.97 14.34
CA ALA A 18 0.81 -3.63 13.91
C ALA A 18 -0.29 -3.01 13.02
N HIS A 19 -0.89 -1.92 13.51
CA HIS A 19 -1.83 -1.09 12.75
C HIS A 19 -1.11 0.11 12.12
N LEU A 20 -0.33 -0.16 11.07
CA LEU A 20 0.33 0.88 10.27
C LEU A 20 -0.44 1.07 8.94
N PRO A 21 -0.50 2.29 8.40
CA PRO A 21 -1.01 2.52 7.04
C PRO A 21 -0.15 1.79 6.00
N ILE A 22 -0.79 1.16 5.01
CA ILE A 22 -0.11 0.39 3.96
C ILE A 22 -0.47 0.98 2.60
N LEU A 23 0.56 1.28 1.80
CA LEU A 23 0.43 1.73 0.41
C LEU A 23 1.08 0.72 -0.53
N PHE A 24 0.29 0.03 -1.34
CA PHE A 24 0.79 -0.83 -2.41
C PHE A 24 1.10 -0.01 -3.66
N MET A 25 2.25 -0.28 -4.29
CA MET A 25 2.67 0.35 -5.55
C MET A 25 2.79 -0.74 -6.61
N SER A 26 1.93 -0.73 -7.64
CA SER A 26 1.92 -1.76 -8.69
C SER A 26 1.54 -1.20 -10.06
N GLY A 27 2.16 -1.71 -11.12
CA GLY A 27 1.74 -1.48 -12.51
C GLY A 27 0.79 -2.55 -13.04
N TYR A 28 0.53 -3.58 -12.24
CA TYR A 28 -0.42 -4.66 -12.52
C TYR A 28 -1.42 -4.69 -11.36
N THR A 29 -2.29 -3.68 -11.34
CA THR A 29 -3.25 -3.47 -10.26
C THR A 29 -4.22 -4.64 -10.17
N GLU A 30 -4.66 -5.22 -11.29
CA GLU A 30 -5.62 -6.33 -11.34
C GLU A 30 -5.13 -7.61 -10.62
N THR A 31 -3.88 -8.01 -10.83
CA THR A 31 -3.32 -9.22 -10.19
C THR A 31 -3.08 -9.00 -8.69
N VAL A 32 -2.63 -7.81 -8.31
CA VAL A 32 -2.36 -7.49 -6.90
C VAL A 32 -3.66 -7.29 -6.13
N LEU A 33 -4.71 -6.72 -6.74
CA LEU A 33 -6.03 -6.55 -6.11
C LEU A 33 -6.64 -7.88 -5.67
N GLY A 34 -6.44 -8.96 -6.44
CA GLY A 34 -6.93 -10.29 -6.05
C GLY A 34 -6.28 -10.84 -4.77
N GLU A 35 -4.99 -10.58 -4.55
CA GLU A 35 -4.26 -11.04 -3.35
C GLU A 35 -4.29 -10.02 -2.20
N ALA A 36 -4.36 -8.74 -2.51
CA ALA A 36 -4.42 -7.62 -1.57
C ALA A 36 -5.84 -7.31 -1.06
N ALA A 37 -6.89 -7.89 -1.66
CA ALA A 37 -8.27 -7.84 -1.17
C ALA A 37 -8.45 -8.37 0.28
N LEU A 38 -7.38 -8.89 0.89
CA LEU A 38 -7.33 -9.37 2.25
C LEU A 38 -7.03 -8.28 3.29
N ASP A 39 -6.57 -7.08 2.88
CA ASP A 39 -6.42 -5.93 3.80
C ASP A 39 -7.35 -4.79 3.39
N PRO A 40 -8.50 -4.62 4.07
CA PRO A 40 -9.48 -3.59 3.73
C PRO A 40 -8.98 -2.16 3.98
N GLU A 41 -7.85 -1.98 4.69
CA GLU A 41 -7.26 -0.68 4.99
C GLU A 41 -6.07 -0.33 4.08
N ALA A 42 -5.71 -1.22 3.15
CA ALA A 42 -4.60 -0.97 2.25
C ALA A 42 -5.01 -0.05 1.08
N GLU A 43 -4.20 0.97 0.83
CA GLU A 43 -4.35 1.87 -0.31
C GLU A 43 -3.44 1.44 -1.48
N PHE A 44 -3.78 1.90 -2.69
CA PHE A 44 -3.03 1.57 -3.91
C PHE A 44 -2.56 2.83 -4.63
N LEU A 45 -1.36 2.74 -5.18
CA LEU A 45 -0.78 3.71 -6.08
C LEU A 45 -0.33 3.01 -7.36
N GLU A 46 -1.04 3.27 -8.44
CA GLU A 46 -0.71 2.73 -9.75
C GLU A 46 0.61 3.32 -10.27
N THR A 47 1.46 2.46 -10.80
CA THR A 47 2.68 2.89 -11.51
C THR A 47 2.40 3.01 -13.02
N PRO A 48 3.00 3.98 -13.72
CA PRO A 48 3.97 4.96 -13.21
C PRO A 48 3.29 6.12 -12.47
N PHE A 49 3.98 6.65 -11.45
CA PHE A 49 3.53 7.83 -10.70
C PHE A 49 4.64 8.88 -10.61
N THR A 50 4.25 10.12 -10.33
CA THR A 50 5.22 11.19 -10.05
C THR A 50 5.59 11.21 -8.56
N PRO A 51 6.75 11.75 -8.19
CA PRO A 51 7.12 11.95 -6.78
C PRO A 51 6.07 12.75 -5.98
N GLN A 52 5.44 13.75 -6.62
CA GLN A 52 4.38 14.56 -6.02
C GLN A 52 3.14 13.73 -5.68
N THR A 53 2.75 12.80 -6.55
CA THR A 53 1.64 11.89 -6.30
C THR A 53 1.93 10.97 -5.12
N LEU A 54 3.15 10.43 -5.01
CA LEU A 54 3.57 9.61 -3.88
C LEU A 54 3.51 10.40 -2.56
N ILE A 55 4.09 11.60 -2.52
CA ILE A 55 4.09 12.46 -1.32
C ILE A 55 2.66 12.76 -0.87
N ARG A 56 1.77 13.12 -1.80
CA ARG A 56 0.36 13.37 -1.47
C ARG A 56 -0.30 12.13 -0.87
N LYS A 57 -0.13 10.96 -1.49
CA LYS A 57 -0.73 9.71 -1.00
C LYS A 57 -0.24 9.29 0.38
N VAL A 58 1.05 9.47 0.65
CA VAL A 58 1.62 9.22 1.98
C VAL A 58 1.03 10.16 3.02
N ARG A 59 0.88 11.45 2.71
CA ARG A 59 0.24 12.42 3.62
C ARG A 59 -1.23 12.09 3.90
N GLU A 60 -1.98 11.75 2.87
CA GLU A 60 -3.38 11.29 2.99
C GLU A 60 -3.48 10.10 3.96
N LEU A 61 -2.60 9.10 3.83
CA LEU A 61 -2.56 7.93 4.69
C LEU A 61 -2.18 8.22 6.15
N LEU A 62 -1.34 9.24 6.37
CA LEU A 62 -0.94 9.66 7.71
C LEU A 62 -1.95 10.61 8.36
N GLY A 63 -3.01 10.99 7.65
CA GLY A 63 -4.00 11.96 8.14
C GLY A 63 -3.46 13.39 8.23
N GLU A 64 -2.39 13.71 7.50
CA GLU A 64 -1.78 15.05 7.48
C GLU A 64 -2.36 15.87 6.31
N PRO A 65 -3.18 16.91 6.55
CA PRO A 65 -3.66 17.77 5.48
C PRO A 65 -2.50 18.60 4.89
N LEU A 66 -2.47 18.71 3.56
CA LEU A 66 -1.61 19.66 2.85
C LEU A 66 -2.07 21.09 3.20
N ALA A 67 -1.22 21.85 3.90
CA ALA A 67 -1.35 23.30 4.02
C ALA A 67 -1.00 24.00 2.71
#